data_AF-A0A9E9C757-F1
#
_entry.id   AF-A0A9E9C757-F1
#
_cell.length_a   1.000
_cell.length_b   1.000
_cell.length_c   1.000
_cell.angle_alpha   90.00
_cell.angle_beta   90.00
_cell.angle_gamma   90.00
#
_symmetry.space_group_name_H-M   'P 1'
#
loop_
_entity.id
_entity.type
_entity.pdbx_description
1 polymer ?
#
loop_
_entity_poly.entity_id
_entity_poly.type
_entity_poly.pdbx_seq_one_letter_code
_entity_poly.pdbx_strand_id
1 'polypeptide(L)'
;MAVDLARHSVWSAAQDSLALRAIFETITAESCPYLFNFHIHTVCSDGKLQPEQVIEQAIAIGVQGLAITDHHTVNGYRKAQEWLENWLWSSFDTPRACNAPTLWTGMEINAEMLGIEVHILAYAFDPDHGALRPYQQGGTAVGAAYRAERVIQSIHEAGGLAVLAHPARYRRSPAMLIPEASRLGIDGIETYYAYGNPSPWEPSPKQMMEVSALGTMYGLLNTCGTDTHGLRLMQRL
;
A
#
# COMPACT_ATOMS: atom_id res chain seq x y z
N MET A 1 -2.46 25.28 -33.73
CA MET A 1 -3.09 24.95 -32.45
C MET A 1 -3.84 23.63 -32.65
N ALA A 2 -3.20 22.52 -32.31
CA ALA A 2 -3.86 21.23 -32.24
C ALA A 2 -4.24 21.01 -30.77
N VAL A 3 -5.50 20.67 -30.55
CA VAL A 3 -6.18 20.78 -29.26
C VAL A 3 -5.78 19.59 -28.39
N ASP A 4 -5.12 19.89 -27.28
CA ASP A 4 -4.76 18.99 -26.18
C ASP A 4 -6.01 18.65 -25.38
N LEU A 5 -6.76 17.63 -25.81
CA LEU A 5 -7.99 17.18 -25.14
C LEU A 5 -8.00 15.65 -25.11
N ALA A 6 -7.39 15.10 -24.05
CA ALA A 6 -7.65 13.81 -23.39
C ALA A 6 -6.41 13.23 -22.68
N ARG A 7 -5.41 14.07 -22.33
CA ARG A 7 -4.41 13.72 -21.32
C ARG A 7 -4.96 13.89 -19.90
N HIS A 8 -6.18 13.38 -19.62
CA HIS A 8 -6.53 13.06 -18.23
C HIS A 8 -5.67 11.86 -17.88
N SER A 9 -4.51 12.21 -17.35
CA SER A 9 -3.35 11.38 -17.27
C SER A 9 -3.67 10.24 -16.30
N VAL A 10 -3.27 9.01 -16.64
CA VAL A 10 -3.32 7.85 -15.72
C VAL A 10 -2.64 8.18 -14.36
N TRP A 11 -1.80 9.22 -14.36
CA TRP A 11 -1.12 9.83 -13.24
C TRP A 11 -2.03 10.51 -12.21
N SER A 12 -3.22 11.00 -12.58
CA SER A 12 -4.06 11.73 -11.62
C SER A 12 -4.69 10.81 -10.56
N ALA A 13 -4.97 9.55 -10.91
CA ALA A 13 -5.60 8.61 -9.98
C ALA A 13 -4.61 8.02 -8.97
N ALA A 14 -3.34 7.81 -9.38
CA ALA A 14 -2.35 7.15 -8.54
C ALA A 14 -1.99 7.92 -7.27
N GLN A 15 -2.20 9.24 -7.28
CA GLN A 15 -1.90 10.19 -6.21
C GLN A 15 -3.17 10.81 -5.59
N ASP A 16 -4.37 10.32 -5.97
CA ASP A 16 -5.63 10.82 -5.41
C ASP A 16 -5.91 10.19 -4.05
N SER A 17 -5.35 10.81 -2.99
CA SER A 17 -5.52 10.35 -1.61
C SER A 17 -6.95 10.48 -1.10
N LEU A 18 -7.79 11.34 -1.70
CA LEU A 18 -9.21 11.45 -1.35
C LEU A 18 -10.00 10.26 -1.89
N ALA A 19 -9.76 9.88 -3.15
CA ALA A 19 -10.36 8.69 -3.75
C ALA A 19 -9.91 7.41 -3.02
N LEU A 20 -8.62 7.30 -2.67
CA LEU A 20 -8.11 6.15 -1.93
C LEU A 20 -8.69 6.08 -0.51
N ARG A 21 -8.84 7.22 0.17
CA ARG A 21 -9.52 7.29 1.48
C ARG A 21 -10.94 6.75 1.40
N ALA A 22 -11.71 7.17 0.39
CA ALA A 22 -13.08 6.68 0.20
C ALA A 22 -13.12 5.16 -0.04
N ILE A 23 -12.11 4.59 -0.70
CA ILE A 23 -11.98 3.13 -0.85
C ILE A 23 -11.70 2.48 0.52
N PHE A 24 -10.75 3.01 1.29
CA PHE A 24 -10.41 2.48 2.62
C PHE A 24 -11.57 2.49 3.61
N GLU A 25 -12.53 3.42 3.46
CA GLU A 25 -13.79 3.42 4.23
C GLU A 25 -14.70 2.22 3.92
N THR A 26 -14.49 1.55 2.78
CA THR A 26 -15.31 0.40 2.33
C THR A 26 -14.63 -0.96 2.51
N ILE A 27 -13.35 -0.99 2.91
CA ILE A 27 -12.58 -2.24 2.99
C ILE A 27 -13.14 -3.16 4.08
N THR A 28 -13.33 -4.43 3.72
CA THR A 28 -13.78 -5.52 4.58
C THR A 28 -12.82 -6.71 4.53
N ALA A 29 -13.10 -7.76 5.32
CA ALA A 29 -12.31 -8.99 5.35
C ALA A 29 -12.27 -9.73 4.00
N GLU A 30 -13.27 -9.50 3.15
CA GLU A 30 -13.43 -10.13 1.83
C GLU A 30 -12.81 -9.31 0.69
N SER A 31 -12.31 -8.10 0.98
CA SER A 31 -11.76 -7.20 -0.04
C SER A 31 -10.44 -7.73 -0.63
N CYS A 32 -9.56 -8.26 0.21
CA CYS A 32 -8.30 -8.86 -0.23
C CYS A 32 -8.42 -10.38 -0.37
N PRO A 33 -7.67 -11.02 -1.29
CA PRO A 33 -6.83 -10.41 -2.33
C PRO A 33 -7.56 -10.16 -3.66
N TYR A 34 -8.87 -10.41 -3.73
CA TYR A 34 -9.58 -10.55 -5.01
C TYR A 34 -10.14 -9.23 -5.55
N LEU A 35 -10.50 -8.28 -4.68
CA LEU A 35 -11.03 -6.98 -5.07
C LEU A 35 -9.95 -5.90 -5.02
N PHE A 36 -9.19 -5.88 -3.92
CA PHE A 36 -8.08 -4.97 -3.71
C PHE A 36 -6.85 -5.71 -3.16
N ASN A 37 -5.67 -5.08 -3.27
CA ASN A 37 -4.48 -5.52 -2.56
C ASN A 37 -3.50 -4.36 -2.35
N PHE A 38 -3.35 -3.90 -1.11
CA PHE A 38 -2.55 -2.70 -0.81
C PHE A 38 -1.19 -3.00 -0.16
N HIS A 39 -0.75 -4.26 -0.14
CA HIS A 39 0.56 -4.60 0.43
C HIS A 39 1.20 -5.72 -0.41
N ILE A 40 2.12 -5.34 -1.29
CA ILE A 40 2.75 -6.23 -2.28
C ILE A 40 4.22 -5.85 -2.43
N HIS A 41 5.10 -6.86 -2.39
CA HIS A 41 6.53 -6.69 -2.64
C HIS A 41 6.93 -7.31 -3.97
N THR A 42 7.89 -6.66 -4.64
CA THR A 42 8.45 -7.07 -5.93
C THR A 42 9.95 -7.32 -5.79
N VAL A 43 10.59 -7.73 -6.87
CA VAL A 43 12.06 -7.82 -6.95
C VAL A 43 12.78 -6.48 -6.76
N CYS A 44 12.06 -5.36 -6.67
CA CYS A 44 12.65 -4.06 -6.40
C CYS A 44 12.97 -3.84 -4.91
N SER A 45 12.45 -4.68 -4.01
CA SER A 45 12.95 -4.86 -2.63
C SER A 45 13.37 -6.32 -2.39
N ASP A 46 12.47 -7.12 -1.84
CA ASP A 46 12.69 -8.46 -1.30
C ASP A 46 11.58 -9.45 -1.71
N GLY A 47 10.66 -9.03 -2.58
CA GLY A 47 9.72 -9.91 -3.24
C GLY A 47 10.32 -10.69 -4.41
N LYS A 48 9.52 -11.60 -4.99
CA LYS A 48 9.93 -12.44 -6.14
C LYS A 48 9.20 -12.13 -7.43
N LEU A 49 8.08 -11.42 -7.37
CA LEU A 49 7.35 -10.99 -8.56
C LEU A 49 8.07 -9.83 -9.24
N GLN A 50 8.17 -9.90 -10.57
CA GLN A 50 8.46 -8.72 -11.36
C GLN A 50 7.28 -7.74 -11.29
N PRO A 51 7.51 -6.41 -11.31
CA PRO A 51 6.43 -5.44 -11.27
C PRO A 51 5.36 -5.63 -12.38
N GLU A 52 5.78 -6.08 -13.56
CA GLU A 52 4.90 -6.40 -14.67
C GLU A 52 4.01 -7.61 -14.34
N GLN A 53 4.59 -8.64 -13.71
CA GLN A 53 3.86 -9.83 -13.29
C GLN A 53 2.82 -9.54 -12.21
N VAL A 54 3.05 -8.52 -11.37
CA VAL A 54 2.03 -8.05 -10.42
C VAL A 54 0.80 -7.55 -11.20
N ILE A 55 0.99 -6.71 -12.20
CA ILE A 55 -0.12 -6.17 -12.98
C ILE A 55 -0.82 -7.25 -13.81
N GLU A 56 -0.06 -8.16 -14.44
CA GLU A 56 -0.61 -9.31 -15.16
C GLU A 56 -1.52 -10.17 -14.27
N GLN A 57 -1.07 -10.49 -13.05
CA GLN A 57 -1.87 -11.26 -12.10
C GLN A 57 -3.10 -10.47 -11.62
N ALA A 58 -2.95 -9.17 -11.34
CA ALA A 58 -4.05 -8.32 -10.91
C ALA A 58 -5.19 -8.29 -11.95
N ILE A 59 -4.83 -8.11 -13.23
CA ILE A 59 -5.79 -8.16 -14.35
C ILE A 59 -6.43 -9.55 -14.46
N ALA A 60 -5.65 -10.62 -14.35
CA ALA A 60 -6.17 -11.99 -14.46
C ALA A 60 -7.13 -12.37 -13.32
N ILE A 61 -6.89 -11.85 -12.11
CA ILE A 61 -7.75 -12.05 -10.93
C ILE A 61 -9.00 -11.16 -11.01
N GLY A 62 -8.91 -10.01 -11.67
CA GLY A 62 -9.98 -8.99 -11.70
C GLY A 62 -9.93 -8.02 -10.52
N VAL A 63 -8.73 -7.78 -9.97
CA VAL A 63 -8.50 -6.78 -8.92
C VAL A 63 -8.90 -5.40 -9.45
N GLN A 64 -9.67 -4.65 -8.68
CA GLN A 64 -10.10 -3.29 -9.03
C GLN A 64 -9.01 -2.25 -8.72
N GLY A 65 -8.18 -2.50 -7.71
CA GLY A 65 -7.00 -1.69 -7.51
C GLY A 65 -6.00 -2.24 -6.49
N LEU A 66 -4.78 -1.75 -6.58
CA LEU A 66 -3.64 -2.25 -5.81
C LEU A 66 -2.56 -1.19 -5.59
N ALA A 67 -1.67 -1.48 -4.64
CA ALA A 67 -0.44 -0.73 -4.43
C ALA A 67 0.73 -1.69 -4.29
N ILE A 68 1.82 -1.41 -5.02
CA ILE A 68 3.13 -2.02 -4.78
C ILE A 68 3.81 -1.21 -3.69
N THR A 69 4.25 -1.87 -2.62
CA THR A 69 4.75 -1.25 -1.40
C THR A 69 6.14 -1.79 -1.06
N ASP A 70 7.03 -1.85 -2.04
CA ASP A 70 8.41 -2.27 -1.84
C ASP A 70 9.07 -1.49 -0.69
N HIS A 71 9.98 -2.14 0.03
CA HIS A 71 10.74 -1.51 1.09
C HIS A 71 11.65 -0.37 0.57
N HIS A 72 11.43 0.84 1.09
CA HIS A 72 12.29 2.02 0.87
C HIS A 72 12.57 2.36 -0.61
N THR A 73 11.64 2.06 -1.51
CA THR A 73 11.72 2.40 -2.92
C THR A 73 10.34 2.45 -3.57
N VAL A 74 10.24 3.19 -4.68
CA VAL A 74 9.05 3.22 -5.55
C VAL A 74 9.35 2.63 -6.94
N ASN A 75 10.49 1.96 -7.10
CA ASN A 75 10.91 1.43 -8.40
C ASN A 75 9.96 0.36 -8.94
N GLY A 76 9.40 -0.50 -8.08
CA GLY A 76 8.40 -1.47 -8.50
C GLY A 76 7.14 -0.79 -9.01
N TYR A 77 6.62 0.21 -8.27
CA TYR A 77 5.51 1.04 -8.72
C TYR A 77 5.78 1.67 -10.10
N ARG A 78 6.93 2.32 -10.31
CA ARG A 78 7.23 3.01 -11.59
C ARG A 78 7.26 2.05 -12.78
N LYS A 79 7.88 0.87 -12.62
CA LYS A 79 7.92 -0.15 -13.68
C LYS A 79 6.54 -0.73 -13.98
N ALA A 80 5.77 -1.02 -12.92
CA ALA A 80 4.40 -1.51 -13.06
C ALA A 80 3.49 -0.49 -13.74
N GLN A 81 3.65 0.80 -13.41
CA GLN A 81 2.92 1.90 -14.04
C GLN A 81 3.25 1.99 -15.53
N GLU A 82 4.53 2.04 -15.89
CA GLU A 82 4.96 2.07 -17.30
C GLU A 82 4.40 0.89 -18.08
N TRP A 83 4.43 -0.32 -17.50
CA TRP A 83 3.85 -1.51 -18.12
C TRP A 83 2.32 -1.38 -18.30
N LEU A 84 1.60 -0.93 -17.28
CA LEU A 84 0.14 -0.78 -17.31
C LEU A 84 -0.29 0.25 -18.36
N GLU A 85 0.44 1.36 -18.48
CA GLU A 85 0.21 2.40 -19.49
C GLU A 85 0.41 1.84 -20.92
N ASN A 86 1.47 1.08 -21.14
CA ASN A 86 1.73 0.42 -22.42
C ASN A 86 0.64 -0.62 -22.76
N TRP A 87 0.21 -1.39 -21.77
CA TRP A 87 -0.86 -2.38 -21.92
C TRP A 87 -2.20 -1.71 -22.27
N LEU A 88 -2.56 -0.62 -21.60
CA LEU A 88 -3.76 0.18 -21.89
C LEU A 88 -3.72 0.77 -23.30
N TRP A 89 -2.59 1.34 -23.71
CA TRP A 89 -2.41 1.89 -25.06
C TRP A 89 -2.62 0.83 -26.15
N SER A 90 -2.05 -0.37 -25.97
CA SER A 90 -2.20 -1.47 -26.93
C SER A 90 -3.60 -2.11 -26.95
N SER A 91 -4.43 -1.83 -25.93
CA SER A 91 -5.75 -2.42 -25.73
C SER A 91 -6.91 -1.44 -25.91
N PHE A 92 -6.63 -0.21 -26.38
CA PHE A 92 -7.54 0.96 -26.35
C PHE A 92 -8.91 0.75 -27.00
N ASP A 93 -9.05 -0.21 -27.92
CA ASP A 93 -10.30 -0.51 -28.64
C ASP A 93 -10.86 -1.91 -28.32
N THR A 94 -10.48 -2.47 -27.17
CA THR A 94 -10.92 -3.80 -26.74
C THR A 94 -11.69 -3.74 -25.41
N PRO A 95 -12.65 -4.64 -25.17
CA PRO A 95 -13.32 -4.77 -23.86
C PRO A 95 -12.35 -5.03 -22.68
N ARG A 96 -11.07 -5.34 -22.96
CA ARG A 96 -10.05 -5.57 -21.93
C ARG A 96 -9.69 -4.30 -21.15
N ALA A 97 -9.71 -3.12 -21.78
CA ALA A 97 -9.39 -1.86 -21.11
C ALA A 97 -10.37 -1.54 -19.96
N CYS A 98 -11.61 -2.04 -20.03
CA CYS A 98 -12.63 -1.85 -18.99
C CYS A 98 -12.31 -2.54 -17.65
N ASN A 99 -11.32 -3.45 -17.62
CA ASN A 99 -10.96 -4.24 -16.44
C ASN A 99 -9.56 -3.90 -15.88
N ALA A 100 -8.98 -2.77 -16.28
CA ALA A 100 -7.69 -2.35 -15.76
C ALA A 100 -7.78 -2.00 -14.27
N PRO A 101 -6.88 -2.51 -13.41
CA PRO A 101 -6.84 -2.08 -12.02
C PRO A 101 -6.35 -0.64 -11.91
N THR A 102 -6.79 0.07 -10.88
CA THR A 102 -6.13 1.31 -10.46
C THR A 102 -4.86 0.97 -9.68
N LEU A 103 -3.71 1.50 -10.11
CA LEU A 103 -2.43 1.35 -9.42
C LEU A 103 -2.10 2.65 -8.66
N TRP A 104 -2.11 2.60 -7.34
CA TRP A 104 -1.68 3.73 -6.50
C TRP A 104 -0.17 3.66 -6.23
N THR A 105 0.44 4.83 -6.03
CA THR A 105 1.80 4.90 -5.47
C THR A 105 1.80 4.25 -4.10
N GLY A 106 2.79 3.39 -3.84
CA GLY A 106 2.96 2.70 -2.56
C GLY A 106 4.44 2.59 -2.20
N MET A 107 4.73 2.53 -0.89
CA MET A 107 6.06 2.23 -0.35
C MET A 107 5.91 1.77 1.10
N GLU A 108 6.69 0.77 1.52
CA GLU A 108 6.78 0.38 2.93
C GLU A 108 8.04 0.97 3.57
N ILE A 109 7.86 1.71 4.67
CA ILE A 109 8.91 2.48 5.33
C ILE A 109 9.10 1.97 6.75
N ASN A 110 10.30 1.46 7.05
CA ASN A 110 10.71 1.17 8.42
C ASN A 110 10.79 2.46 9.25
N ALA A 111 10.23 2.41 10.45
CA ALA A 111 10.24 3.50 11.41
C ALA A 111 10.41 2.95 12.83
N GLU A 112 10.97 3.72 13.74
CA GLU A 112 10.90 3.42 15.17
C GLU A 112 9.61 4.00 15.75
N MET A 113 8.99 3.25 16.65
CA MET A 113 7.89 3.68 17.52
C MET A 113 7.91 2.87 18.81
N LEU A 114 7.75 3.52 19.97
CA LEU A 114 7.78 2.86 21.30
C LEU A 114 9.01 1.97 21.55
N GLY A 115 10.18 2.36 21.02
CA GLY A 115 11.45 1.67 21.18
C GLY A 115 11.56 0.37 20.37
N ILE A 116 10.70 0.17 19.36
CA ILE A 116 10.78 -0.96 18.42
C ILE A 116 10.67 -0.46 16.98
N GLU A 117 11.17 -1.27 16.05
CA GLU A 117 10.88 -1.06 14.63
C GLU A 117 9.43 -1.47 14.31
N VAL A 118 8.77 -0.61 13.56
CA VAL A 118 7.48 -0.83 12.92
C VAL A 118 7.60 -0.45 11.44
N HIS A 119 6.64 -0.88 10.64
CA HIS A 119 6.54 -0.48 9.25
C HIS A 119 5.30 0.40 9.03
N ILE A 120 5.49 1.44 8.22
CA ILE A 120 4.45 2.38 7.83
C ILE A 120 4.32 2.30 6.31
N LEU A 121 3.12 1.98 5.84
CA LEU A 121 2.76 1.99 4.43
C LEU A 121 2.39 3.42 4.04
N ALA A 122 3.05 3.93 3.02
CA ALA A 122 2.74 5.21 2.40
C ALA A 122 1.93 4.94 1.14
N TYR A 123 0.82 5.68 0.94
CA TYR A 123 -0.03 5.54 -0.24
C TYR A 123 -0.39 6.88 -0.88
N ALA A 124 -0.72 6.85 -2.17
CA ALA A 124 -1.26 7.98 -2.94
C ALA A 124 -0.50 9.31 -2.72
N PHE A 125 0.84 9.24 -2.69
CA PHE A 125 1.74 10.37 -2.49
C PHE A 125 2.41 10.74 -3.81
N ASP A 126 2.90 11.97 -3.94
CA ASP A 126 3.81 12.33 -5.03
C ASP A 126 5.17 11.62 -4.85
N PRO A 127 5.53 10.64 -5.72
CA PRO A 127 6.72 9.82 -5.55
C PRO A 127 8.02 10.57 -5.84
N ASP A 128 7.95 11.80 -6.33
CA ASP A 128 9.08 12.70 -6.59
C ASP A 128 9.19 13.83 -5.53
N HIS A 129 8.29 13.83 -4.54
CA HIS A 129 8.26 14.86 -3.51
C HIS A 129 9.51 14.82 -2.62
N GLY A 130 10.10 16.00 -2.38
CA GLY A 130 11.37 16.13 -1.65
C GLY A 130 11.36 15.58 -0.22
N ALA A 131 10.19 15.58 0.44
CA ALA A 131 10.04 15.07 1.81
C ALA A 131 10.31 13.56 1.94
N LEU A 132 10.11 12.79 0.86
CA LEU A 132 10.25 11.33 0.89
C LEU A 132 11.65 10.84 0.50
N ARG A 133 12.53 11.74 0.04
CA ARG A 133 13.91 11.40 -0.34
C ARG A 133 14.68 10.59 0.71
N PRO A 134 14.57 10.86 2.04
CA PRO A 134 15.26 10.06 3.05
C PRO A 134 14.84 8.59 3.08
N TYR A 135 13.64 8.28 2.60
CA TYR A 135 13.02 6.95 2.67
C TYR A 135 13.08 6.19 1.34
N GLN A 136 13.54 6.83 0.26
CA GLN A 136 13.68 6.22 -1.07
C GLN A 136 15.14 5.91 -1.41
N GLN A 137 15.91 5.43 -0.43
CA GLN A 137 17.34 5.12 -0.56
C GLN A 137 17.65 3.61 -0.57
N GLY A 138 16.62 2.75 -0.63
CA GLY A 138 16.77 1.30 -0.58
C GLY A 138 17.15 0.73 0.80
N GLY A 139 17.08 1.54 1.84
CA GLY A 139 17.37 1.11 3.20
C GLY A 139 16.80 2.07 4.24
N THR A 140 16.78 1.59 5.49
CA THR A 140 16.20 2.31 6.62
C THR A 140 16.87 3.66 6.85
N ALA A 141 16.06 4.71 6.97
CA ALA A 141 16.51 6.04 7.34
C ALA A 141 17.15 6.04 8.75
N VAL A 142 17.93 7.07 9.07
CA VAL A 142 18.61 7.19 10.37
C VAL A 142 18.22 8.46 11.13
N GLY A 143 18.49 8.48 12.43
CA GLY A 143 18.27 9.65 13.27
C GLY A 143 16.80 10.07 13.32
N ALA A 144 16.54 11.37 13.22
CA ALA A 144 15.18 11.91 13.29
C ALA A 144 14.26 11.40 12.17
N ALA A 145 14.81 11.13 10.98
CA ALA A 145 14.02 10.62 9.86
C ALA A 145 13.47 9.21 10.16
N TYR A 146 14.16 8.40 10.95
CA TYR A 146 13.68 7.06 11.35
C TYR A 146 12.47 7.10 12.30
N ARG A 147 12.10 8.25 12.85
CA ARG A 147 10.99 8.34 13.82
C ARG A 147 9.65 8.26 13.10
N ALA A 148 8.75 7.40 13.59
CA ALA A 148 7.41 7.24 13.02
C ALA A 148 6.67 8.57 12.83
N GLU A 149 6.77 9.49 13.80
CA GLU A 149 6.24 10.85 13.68
C GLU A 149 6.74 11.57 12.41
N ARG A 150 8.05 11.52 12.15
CA ARG A 150 8.64 12.18 10.98
C ARG A 150 8.31 11.47 9.67
N VAL A 151 8.20 10.14 9.70
CA VAL A 151 7.76 9.34 8.54
C VAL A 151 6.33 9.72 8.16
N ILE A 152 5.40 9.71 9.12
CA ILE A 152 3.98 10.08 8.92
C ILE A 152 3.90 11.50 8.36
N GLN A 153 4.58 12.46 8.99
CA GLN A 153 4.60 13.85 8.53
C GLN A 153 5.13 13.97 7.10
N SER A 154 6.17 13.23 6.73
CA SER A 154 6.76 13.31 5.39
C SER A 154 5.85 12.70 4.32
N ILE A 155 5.08 11.68 4.66
CA ILE A 155 4.04 11.11 3.79
C ILE A 155 2.93 12.14 3.54
N HIS A 156 2.46 12.81 4.60
CA HIS A 156 1.44 13.86 4.48
C HIS A 156 1.96 15.09 3.72
N GLU A 157 3.21 15.50 3.94
CA GLU A 157 3.87 16.56 3.18
C GLU A 157 3.90 16.23 1.67
N ALA A 158 3.97 14.95 1.30
CA ALA A 158 3.89 14.46 -0.07
C ALA A 158 2.46 14.20 -0.57
N GLY A 159 1.43 14.56 0.19
CA GLY A 159 0.01 14.44 -0.17
C GLY A 159 -0.62 13.06 0.06
N GLY A 160 0.14 12.12 0.63
CA GLY A 160 -0.29 10.73 0.80
C GLY A 160 -1.00 10.41 2.11
N LEU A 161 -1.34 9.13 2.27
CA LEU A 161 -1.89 8.52 3.47
C LEU A 161 -0.85 7.61 4.13
N ALA A 162 -0.76 7.67 5.46
CA ALA A 162 0.13 6.83 6.25
C ALA A 162 -0.64 5.75 7.03
N VAL A 163 -0.22 4.49 6.90
CA VAL A 163 -0.92 3.33 7.50
C VAL A 163 0.05 2.45 8.28
N LEU A 164 -0.32 2.04 9.49
CA LEU A 164 0.50 1.11 10.27
C LEU A 164 0.35 -0.33 9.71
N ALA A 165 1.43 -0.89 9.17
CA ALA A 165 1.44 -2.24 8.61
C ALA A 165 1.39 -3.30 9.71
N HIS A 166 0.64 -4.37 9.46
CA HIS A 166 0.55 -5.61 10.23
C HIS A 166 0.80 -5.43 11.75
N PRO A 167 -0.03 -4.64 12.48
CA PRO A 167 0.23 -4.20 13.85
C PRO A 167 0.36 -5.33 14.88
N ALA A 168 -0.12 -6.54 14.58
CA ALA A 168 0.00 -7.69 15.47
C ALA A 168 1.26 -8.57 15.20
N ARG A 169 2.17 -8.14 14.30
CA ARG A 169 3.44 -8.83 14.00
C ARG A 169 4.55 -8.47 14.99
N TYR A 170 4.45 -7.33 15.65
CA TYR A 170 5.55 -6.74 16.40
C TYR A 170 5.68 -7.26 17.83
N ARG A 171 6.80 -6.90 18.48
CA ARG A 171 7.06 -7.21 19.90
C ARG A 171 6.19 -6.41 20.89
N ARG A 172 5.52 -5.37 20.42
CA ARG A 172 4.53 -4.60 21.17
C ARG A 172 3.14 -4.97 20.64
N SER A 173 2.16 -5.04 21.55
CA SER A 173 0.79 -5.40 21.15
C SER A 173 0.13 -4.29 20.33
N PRO A 174 -0.89 -4.63 19.51
CA PRO A 174 -1.73 -3.64 18.85
C PRO A 174 -2.29 -2.60 19.83
N ALA A 175 -2.69 -3.01 21.03
CA ALA A 175 -3.19 -2.13 22.08
C ALA A 175 -2.19 -1.10 22.61
N MET A 176 -0.88 -1.26 22.36
CA MET A 176 0.12 -0.22 22.62
C MET A 176 0.44 0.60 21.37
N LEU A 177 0.56 -0.06 20.22
CA LEU A 177 1.02 0.58 18.99
C LEU A 177 -0.03 1.47 18.33
N ILE A 178 -1.28 1.01 18.26
CA ILE A 178 -2.35 1.73 17.55
C ILE A 178 -2.68 3.07 18.24
N PRO A 179 -2.81 3.15 19.58
CA PRO A 179 -3.01 4.43 20.25
C PRO A 179 -1.87 5.42 20.02
N GLU A 180 -0.62 4.95 20.05
CA GLU A 180 0.54 5.81 19.80
C GLU A 180 0.58 6.25 18.33
N ALA A 181 0.33 5.35 17.38
CA ALA A 181 0.26 5.70 15.96
C ALA A 181 -0.84 6.74 15.70
N SER A 182 -2.02 6.58 16.31
CA SER A 182 -3.11 7.56 16.26
C SER A 182 -2.68 8.92 16.82
N ARG A 183 -2.00 8.94 17.97
CA ARG A 183 -1.45 10.17 18.57
C ARG A 183 -0.46 10.89 17.64
N LEU A 184 0.31 10.13 16.85
CA LEU A 184 1.26 10.64 15.88
C LEU A 184 0.63 11.05 14.54
N GLY A 185 -0.67 10.84 14.36
CA GLY A 185 -1.41 11.24 13.16
C GLY A 185 -1.49 10.18 12.05
N ILE A 186 -1.31 8.89 12.35
CA ILE A 186 -1.53 7.83 11.36
C ILE A 186 -2.98 7.90 10.81
N ASP A 187 -3.17 7.64 9.51
CA ASP A 187 -4.50 7.67 8.87
C ASP A 187 -5.27 6.37 9.03
N GLY A 188 -4.54 5.25 9.07
CA GLY A 188 -5.14 3.92 9.04
C GLY A 188 -4.24 2.82 9.61
N ILE A 189 -4.79 1.62 9.63
CA ILE A 189 -4.13 0.41 10.09
C ILE A 189 -4.44 -0.75 9.15
N GLU A 190 -3.48 -1.65 8.96
CA GLU A 190 -3.69 -2.87 8.20
C GLU A 190 -4.44 -3.91 9.06
N THR A 191 -5.77 -3.85 8.96
CA THR A 191 -6.70 -4.66 9.74
C THR A 191 -6.81 -6.08 9.20
N TYR A 192 -6.88 -6.22 7.88
CA TYR A 192 -7.11 -7.50 7.23
C TYR A 192 -5.80 -8.08 6.69
N TYR A 193 -5.13 -8.82 7.56
CA TYR A 193 -3.82 -9.41 7.32
C TYR A 193 -3.77 -10.88 7.76
N ALA A 194 -3.04 -11.69 7.01
CA ALA A 194 -3.05 -13.14 7.16
C ALA A 194 -1.85 -13.65 7.99
N TYR A 195 -1.77 -13.31 9.28
CA TYR A 195 -0.66 -13.68 10.17
C TYR A 195 -0.32 -15.19 10.19
N GLY A 196 -1.31 -16.07 9.97
CA GLY A 196 -1.12 -17.52 9.87
C GLY A 196 -0.63 -18.05 8.51
N ASN A 197 -0.50 -17.20 7.49
CA ASN A 197 -0.23 -17.59 6.09
C ASN A 197 -1.10 -18.78 5.59
N PRO A 198 -2.44 -18.67 5.65
CA PRO A 198 -3.32 -19.66 5.09
C PRO A 198 -3.29 -19.64 3.55
N SER A 199 -3.65 -20.76 2.94
CA SER A 199 -3.86 -20.91 1.50
C SER A 199 -5.15 -21.72 1.31
N PRO A 200 -6.29 -21.09 0.93
CA PRO A 200 -6.43 -19.73 0.43
C PRO A 200 -6.13 -18.64 1.48
N TRP A 201 -5.76 -17.44 1.01
CA TRP A 201 -5.55 -16.28 1.89
C TRP A 201 -6.85 -15.89 2.59
N GLU A 202 -6.76 -15.69 3.90
CA GLU A 202 -7.83 -15.16 4.74
C GLU A 202 -7.21 -14.36 5.91
N PRO A 203 -7.85 -13.27 6.37
CA PRO A 203 -7.39 -12.55 7.54
C PRO A 203 -7.40 -13.43 8.79
N SER A 204 -6.42 -13.26 9.67
CA SER A 204 -6.39 -14.04 10.92
C SER A 204 -7.46 -13.55 11.90
N PRO A 205 -8.49 -14.35 12.26
CA PRO A 205 -9.69 -13.83 12.91
C PRO A 205 -9.42 -13.14 14.25
N LYS A 206 -8.53 -13.69 15.08
CA LYS A 206 -8.20 -13.13 16.39
C LYS A 206 -7.58 -11.74 16.28
N GLN A 207 -6.53 -11.61 15.46
CA GLN A 207 -5.82 -10.34 15.26
C GLN A 207 -6.73 -9.32 14.57
N MET A 208 -7.48 -9.74 13.56
CA MET A 208 -8.45 -8.88 12.86
C MET A 208 -9.46 -8.26 13.82
N MET A 209 -10.05 -9.05 14.72
CA MET A 209 -11.02 -8.53 15.71
C MET A 209 -10.39 -7.49 16.64
N GLU A 210 -9.18 -7.75 17.16
CA GLU A 210 -8.47 -6.81 18.04
C GLU A 210 -8.11 -5.51 17.31
N VAL A 211 -7.51 -5.61 16.13
CA VAL A 211 -7.05 -4.47 15.34
C VAL A 211 -8.25 -3.63 14.86
N SER A 212 -9.33 -4.26 14.38
CA SER A 212 -10.54 -3.57 13.94
C SER A 212 -11.23 -2.81 15.08
N ALA A 213 -11.30 -3.41 16.27
CA ALA A 213 -11.88 -2.74 17.45
C ALA A 213 -11.06 -1.50 17.85
N LEU A 214 -9.73 -1.60 17.82
CA LEU A 214 -8.86 -0.46 18.09
C LEU A 214 -8.97 0.61 16.99
N GLY A 215 -8.97 0.21 15.71
CA GLY A 215 -9.16 1.14 14.60
C GLY A 215 -10.46 1.95 14.73
N THR A 216 -11.56 1.27 15.06
CA THR A 216 -12.86 1.91 15.32
C THR A 216 -12.79 2.88 16.50
N MET A 217 -12.14 2.49 17.60
CA MET A 217 -11.99 3.32 18.80
C MET A 217 -11.22 4.63 18.54
N TYR A 218 -10.21 4.58 17.66
CA TYR A 218 -9.34 5.71 17.35
C TYR A 218 -9.72 6.43 16.04
N GLY A 219 -10.82 6.03 15.38
CA GLY A 219 -11.29 6.65 14.13
C GLY A 219 -10.34 6.45 12.94
N LEU A 220 -9.64 5.31 12.88
CA LEU A 220 -8.65 4.99 11.85
C LEU A 220 -9.28 4.20 10.69
N LEU A 221 -8.79 4.45 9.48
CA LEU A 221 -9.16 3.69 8.29
C LEU A 221 -8.68 2.24 8.37
N ASN A 222 -9.41 1.33 7.73
CA ASN A 222 -8.99 -0.07 7.57
C ASN A 222 -8.32 -0.26 6.20
N THR A 223 -7.21 -0.99 6.17
CA THR A 223 -6.63 -1.50 4.93
C THR A 223 -6.51 -3.02 4.95
N CYS A 224 -6.21 -3.57 3.78
CA CYS A 224 -5.92 -4.99 3.60
C CYS A 224 -4.75 -5.17 2.63
N GLY A 225 -4.02 -6.26 2.79
CA GLY A 225 -2.89 -6.55 1.92
C GLY A 225 -2.41 -7.97 2.11
N THR A 226 -1.87 -8.57 1.04
CA THR A 226 -1.34 -9.92 1.16
C THR A 226 0.05 -9.97 1.76
N ASP A 227 0.81 -8.88 1.69
CA ASP A 227 2.20 -8.82 2.10
C ASP A 227 3.00 -9.96 1.44
N THR A 228 2.77 -10.10 0.13
CA THR A 228 3.38 -11.17 -0.65
C THR A 228 4.80 -10.82 -1.03
N HIS A 229 5.75 -11.71 -0.70
CA HIS A 229 7.11 -11.73 -1.24
C HIS A 229 7.29 -12.91 -2.20
N GLY A 230 6.21 -13.65 -2.47
CA GLY A 230 6.21 -14.87 -3.27
C GLY A 230 6.01 -14.61 -4.75
N LEU A 231 5.50 -15.64 -5.44
CA LEU A 231 5.18 -15.61 -6.87
C LEU A 231 3.67 -15.46 -7.13
N ARG A 232 2.86 -15.22 -6.09
CA ARG A 232 1.39 -15.21 -6.18
C ARG A 232 0.82 -14.07 -5.37
N LEU A 233 0.04 -13.19 -6.02
CA LEU A 233 -0.64 -12.08 -5.33
C LEU A 233 -1.61 -12.54 -4.24
N MET A 234 -2.16 -13.75 -4.37
CA MET A 234 -3.19 -14.29 -3.48
C MET A 234 -2.63 -15.03 -2.26
N GLN A 235 -1.36 -14.84 -1.90
CA GLN A 235 -0.74 -15.53 -0.76
C GLN A 235 0.29 -14.65 -0.07
N ARG A 236 0.33 -14.71 1.26
CA ARG A 236 1.33 -14.05 2.09
C ARG A 236 2.58 -14.93 2.18
N LEU A 237 3.65 -14.61 1.47
CA LEU A 237 4.89 -15.40 1.51
C LEU A 237 6.04 -14.53 1.98
#